data_AF-I3YFE6-F1
#
_entry.id   AF-I3YFE6-F1
#
_cell.length_a   1.000
_cell.length_b   1.000
_cell.length_c   1.000
_cell.angle_alpha   90.00
_cell.angle_beta   90.00
_cell.angle_gamma   90.00
#
_symmetry.space_group_name_H-M   'P 1'
#
loop_
_entity.id
_entity.type
_entity.pdbx_description
1 polymer ?
#
loop_
_entity_poly.entity_id
_entity_poly.type
_entity_poly.pdbx_seq_one_letter_code
_entity_poly.pdbx_strand_id
1 'polypeptide(L)'
;MPSIGKPFPDAPIPVSRDPRRPLFAVTALLLAALLPVVLWGLTVRLSEPRTGGAGDGREAAALVQWQALWSDLDARGEAALQPDARDSSLRAAGDTAFMRYRNLWGRVDKSARRAFQMAALSGDPRHKLALLQPLTTAADARTRFRAWLEMARVQLRLRDLEPAREAARAALVVADVPERIRSDAHFVLGAIAWESGSLETAESALTRAIAADPGFWDARQMRMRVLGRQLARPRQGVADCLDRTRQLILDLGALPALAQDRTQFRDIADRFAVQGAPANVAFALLAGLGYRWSGDPERARAALTSAEGQRGQLPTVCESLILEKAREWLGERP
;
A
#
# COMPACT_ATOMS: atom_id res chain seq x y z
N MET A 1 13.91 77.25 8.51
CA MET A 1 13.07 78.11 7.64
C MET A 1 12.22 77.21 6.75
N PRO A 2 10.97 77.58 6.43
CA PRO A 2 9.73 76.98 6.95
C PRO A 2 9.07 76.03 5.93
N SER A 3 8.12 75.16 6.32
CA SER A 3 6.69 75.53 6.31
C SER A 3 5.84 74.48 7.02
N ILE A 4 5.14 74.91 8.07
CA ILE A 4 4.09 74.19 8.79
C ILE A 4 2.76 74.54 8.11
N GLY A 5 2.12 73.55 7.51
CA GLY A 5 0.77 73.66 6.95
C GLY A 5 -0.31 73.39 8.01
N LYS A 6 -1.32 74.27 8.04
CA LYS A 6 -2.46 74.31 8.99
C LYS A 6 -3.44 73.13 8.82
N PRO A 7 -4.22 72.78 9.86
CA PRO A 7 -5.30 71.80 9.76
C PRO A 7 -6.61 72.43 9.23
N PHE A 8 -7.37 71.63 8.46
CA PHE A 8 -8.72 71.93 7.98
C PHE A 8 -9.80 71.47 9.00
N PRO A 9 -11.02 72.05 8.97
CA PRO A 9 -12.08 71.77 9.94
C PRO A 9 -12.87 70.50 9.61
N ASP A 10 -13.34 69.83 10.66
CA ASP A 10 -14.09 68.58 10.64
C ASP A 10 -15.44 68.70 9.92
N ALA A 11 -15.70 67.74 9.02
CA ALA A 11 -17.02 67.50 8.42
C ALA A 11 -17.84 66.50 9.27
N PRO A 12 -19.18 66.62 9.31
CA PRO A 12 -20.03 65.80 10.16
C PRO A 12 -20.09 64.33 9.68
N ILE A 13 -19.93 63.41 10.63
CA ILE A 13 -19.96 61.96 10.41
C ILE A 13 -21.40 61.49 10.16
N PRO A 14 -21.69 60.81 9.03
CA PRO A 14 -22.99 60.21 8.79
C PRO A 14 -23.18 58.93 9.63
N VAL A 15 -24.34 58.82 10.29
CA VAL A 15 -24.75 57.66 11.07
C VAL A 15 -24.98 56.46 10.14
N SER A 16 -24.03 55.53 10.14
CA SER A 16 -24.07 54.26 9.42
C SER A 16 -25.13 53.33 10.02
N ARG A 17 -26.20 53.06 9.27
CA ARG A 17 -27.13 51.94 9.55
C ARG A 17 -26.41 50.63 9.29
N ASP A 18 -26.15 49.87 10.36
CA ASP A 18 -25.45 48.59 10.33
C ASP A 18 -26.25 47.52 9.56
N PRO A 19 -25.79 47.09 8.36
CA PRO A 19 -26.49 46.12 7.52
C PRO A 19 -26.38 44.68 8.04
N ARG A 20 -25.79 44.46 9.23
CA ARG A 20 -25.54 43.12 9.80
C ARG A 20 -26.75 42.50 10.52
N ARG A 21 -27.79 43.27 10.84
CA ARG A 21 -28.97 42.75 11.57
C ARG A 21 -29.82 41.69 10.83
N PRO A 22 -30.05 41.75 9.49
CA PRO A 22 -30.81 40.69 8.82
C PRO A 22 -30.03 39.39 8.60
N LEU A 23 -28.69 39.42 8.62
CA LEU A 23 -27.85 38.24 8.36
C LEU A 23 -27.93 37.21 9.50
N PHE A 24 -27.97 37.65 10.76
CA PHE A 24 -28.06 36.76 11.92
C PHE A 24 -29.39 36.00 12.02
N ALA A 25 -30.49 36.62 11.56
CA ALA A 25 -31.80 35.97 11.57
C ALA A 25 -31.88 34.80 10.57
N VAL A 26 -31.26 34.95 9.40
CA VAL A 26 -31.25 33.90 8.35
C VAL A 26 -30.36 32.72 8.76
N THR A 27 -29.20 32.98 9.39
CA THR A 27 -28.31 31.89 9.84
C THR A 27 -28.93 31.06 10.98
N ALA A 28 -29.64 31.70 11.90
CA ALA A 28 -30.32 31.00 13.00
C ALA A 28 -31.45 30.08 12.49
N LEU A 29 -32.22 30.51 11.48
CA LEU A 29 -33.27 29.70 10.86
C LEU A 29 -32.71 28.49 10.09
N LEU A 30 -31.58 28.64 9.39
CA LEU A 30 -30.93 27.53 8.69
C LEU A 30 -30.35 26.49 9.67
N LEU A 31 -29.77 26.93 10.79
CA LEU A 31 -29.27 26.02 11.83
C LEU A 31 -30.41 25.26 12.53
N ALA A 32 -31.53 25.93 12.80
CA ALA A 32 -32.71 25.29 13.40
C ALA A 32 -33.34 24.24 12.46
N ALA A 33 -33.32 24.46 11.14
CA ALA A 33 -33.81 23.50 10.16
C ALA A 33 -32.90 22.27 9.98
N LEU A 34 -31.59 22.41 10.20
CA LEU A 34 -30.63 21.31 10.08
C LEU A 34 -30.57 20.40 11.32
N LEU A 35 -30.88 20.93 12.50
CA LEU A 35 -30.90 20.20 13.77
C LEU A 35 -31.76 18.91 13.76
N PRO A 36 -33.01 18.90 13.26
CA PRO A 36 -33.81 17.69 13.19
C PRO A 36 -33.26 16.66 12.19
N VAL A 37 -32.62 17.10 11.10
CA VAL A 37 -32.00 16.18 10.12
C VAL A 37 -30.78 15.48 10.72
N VAL A 38 -29.96 16.21 11.48
CA VAL A 38 -28.81 15.64 12.19
C VAL A 38 -29.26 14.72 13.31
N LEU A 39 -30.28 15.11 14.09
CA LEU A 39 -30.84 14.28 15.16
C LEU A 39 -31.51 13.02 14.61
N TRP A 40 -32.23 13.10 13.50
CA TRP A 40 -32.83 11.92 12.84
C TRP A 40 -31.75 11.00 12.25
N GLY A 41 -30.68 11.55 11.69
CA GLY A 41 -29.52 10.77 11.24
C GLY A 41 -28.82 10.03 12.38
N LEU A 42 -28.81 10.60 13.59
CA LEU A 42 -28.25 9.97 14.79
C LEU A 42 -29.16 8.87 15.36
N THR A 43 -30.49 9.02 15.33
CA THR A 43 -31.43 8.00 15.83
C THR A 43 -31.55 6.80 14.89
N VAL A 44 -31.47 7.01 13.57
CA VAL A 44 -31.46 5.92 12.58
C VAL A 44 -30.17 5.08 12.68
N ARG A 45 -29.03 5.69 12.98
CA ARG A 45 -27.76 4.95 13.19
C ARG A 45 -27.71 4.11 14.45
N LEU A 46 -28.54 4.40 15.46
CA LEU A 46 -28.58 3.61 16.70
C LEU A 46 -29.55 2.43 16.62
N SER A 47 -30.32 2.31 15.54
CA SER A 47 -31.41 1.32 15.41
C SER A 47 -31.18 0.28 14.32
N GLU A 48 -30.03 0.29 13.62
CA GLU A 48 -29.69 -0.87 12.78
C GLU A 48 -29.35 -2.05 13.70
N PRO A 49 -30.13 -3.14 13.68
CA PRO A 49 -29.74 -4.36 14.37
C PRO A 49 -28.40 -4.77 13.75
N ARG A 50 -27.37 -4.84 14.58
CA ARG A 50 -26.08 -5.44 14.23
C ARG A 50 -26.38 -6.83 13.69
N THR A 51 -26.43 -6.99 12.38
CA THR A 51 -26.64 -8.26 11.69
C THR A 51 -25.39 -9.10 11.94
N GLY A 52 -25.37 -9.81 13.08
CA GLY A 52 -24.25 -10.64 13.52
C GLY A 52 -23.82 -11.70 12.50
N GLY A 53 -24.67 -12.06 11.53
CA GLY A 53 -24.37 -13.12 10.57
C GLY A 53 -23.30 -12.82 9.52
N ALA A 54 -23.05 -11.56 9.15
CA ALA A 54 -22.05 -11.27 8.12
C ALA A 54 -20.60 -11.31 8.63
N GLY A 55 -20.40 -11.03 9.94
CA GLY A 55 -19.09 -11.12 10.59
C GLY A 55 -18.62 -12.56 10.75
N ASP A 56 -19.52 -13.42 11.24
CA ASP A 56 -19.23 -14.82 11.54
C ASP A 56 -18.79 -15.61 10.30
N GLY A 57 -19.43 -15.35 9.15
CA GLY A 57 -19.06 -16.01 7.89
C GLY A 57 -17.66 -15.64 7.39
N ARG A 58 -17.26 -14.37 7.51
CA ARG A 58 -15.91 -13.92 7.11
C ARG A 58 -14.84 -14.46 8.05
N GLU A 59 -15.13 -14.51 9.35
CA GLU A 59 -14.21 -15.07 10.34
C GLU A 59 -13.99 -16.57 10.12
N ALA A 60 -15.06 -17.34 9.92
CA ALA A 60 -14.97 -18.76 9.61
C ALA A 60 -14.16 -19.02 8.32
N ALA A 61 -14.39 -18.23 7.27
CA ALA A 61 -13.61 -18.33 6.03
C ALA A 61 -12.12 -18.01 6.24
N ALA A 62 -11.79 -17.00 7.05
CA ALA A 62 -10.41 -16.64 7.35
C ALA A 62 -9.70 -17.74 8.17
N LEU A 63 -10.41 -18.37 9.11
CA LEU A 63 -9.90 -19.51 9.89
C LEU A 63 -9.60 -20.72 9.01
N VAL A 64 -10.49 -21.05 8.08
CA VAL A 64 -10.28 -22.14 7.11
C VAL A 64 -9.05 -21.86 6.24
N GLN A 65 -8.90 -20.62 5.74
CA GLN A 65 -7.73 -20.25 4.95
C GLN A 65 -6.43 -20.25 5.76
N TRP A 66 -6.47 -19.85 7.03
CA TRP A 66 -5.34 -19.95 7.95
C TRP A 66 -4.92 -21.39 8.16
N GLN A 67 -5.85 -22.29 8.47
CA GLN A 67 -5.58 -23.72 8.64
C GLN A 67 -5.04 -24.36 7.37
N ALA A 68 -5.62 -24.01 6.21
CA ALA A 68 -5.14 -24.51 4.91
C ALA A 68 -3.69 -24.10 4.63
N LEU A 69 -3.30 -22.85 4.92
CA LEU A 69 -1.91 -22.40 4.78
C LEU A 69 -0.94 -23.28 5.59
N TRP A 70 -1.26 -23.53 6.87
CA TRP A 70 -0.37 -24.30 7.74
C TRP A 70 -0.34 -25.79 7.39
N SER A 71 -1.48 -26.38 7.01
CA SER A 71 -1.53 -27.76 6.50
C SER A 71 -0.64 -27.93 5.26
N ASP A 72 -0.69 -26.97 4.33
CA ASP A 72 0.17 -26.95 3.15
C ASP A 72 1.65 -26.83 3.50
N LEU A 73 1.98 -25.96 4.47
CA LEU A 73 3.34 -25.79 5.00
C LEU A 73 3.86 -27.05 5.70
N ASP A 74 3.04 -27.75 6.46
CA ASP A 74 3.44 -29.00 7.10
C ASP A 74 3.71 -30.10 6.07
N ALA A 75 2.90 -30.16 5.01
CA ALA A 75 3.02 -31.16 3.95
C ALA A 75 4.20 -30.91 3.00
N ARG A 76 4.48 -29.65 2.65
CA ARG A 76 5.43 -29.29 1.58
C ARG A 76 6.60 -28.42 2.05
N GLY A 77 6.62 -27.99 3.31
CA GLY A 77 7.60 -27.05 3.83
C GLY A 77 7.55 -25.71 3.08
N GLU A 78 8.71 -25.08 2.90
CA GLU A 78 8.87 -23.81 2.17
C GLU A 78 8.34 -23.87 0.73
N ALA A 79 8.34 -25.05 0.10
CA ALA A 79 7.83 -25.22 -1.26
C ALA A 79 6.33 -24.93 -1.38
N ALA A 80 5.55 -24.93 -0.28
CA ALA A 80 4.16 -24.49 -0.30
C ALA A 80 4.00 -22.98 -0.54
N LEU A 81 5.01 -22.17 -0.20
CA LEU A 81 4.96 -20.72 -0.33
C LEU A 81 5.59 -20.23 -1.65
N GLN A 82 6.34 -21.10 -2.31
CA GLN A 82 6.94 -20.77 -3.60
C GLN A 82 5.86 -20.75 -4.68
N PRO A 83 5.77 -19.67 -5.46
CA PRO A 83 4.93 -19.68 -6.64
C PRO A 83 5.43 -20.76 -7.63
N ASP A 84 4.54 -21.33 -8.44
CA ASP A 84 4.84 -22.46 -9.33
C ASP A 84 6.06 -22.15 -10.22
N ALA A 85 7.17 -22.87 -10.02
CA ALA A 85 8.43 -22.67 -10.73
C ALA A 85 8.34 -22.79 -12.26
N ARG A 86 7.26 -23.43 -12.78
CA ARG A 86 6.98 -23.49 -14.22
C ARG A 86 6.44 -22.18 -14.77
N ASP A 87 5.97 -21.30 -13.90
CA ASP A 87 5.57 -19.97 -14.28
C ASP A 87 6.81 -19.14 -14.66
N SER A 88 7.03 -19.03 -15.96
CA SER A 88 8.03 -18.14 -16.55
C SER A 88 7.88 -16.67 -16.10
N SER A 89 6.78 -16.33 -15.42
CA SER A 89 6.59 -15.05 -14.76
C SER A 89 7.47 -14.79 -13.54
N LEU A 90 8.06 -15.83 -12.96
CA LEU A 90 8.79 -15.73 -11.70
C LEU A 90 10.27 -15.40 -11.83
N ARG A 91 10.78 -15.19 -13.04
CA ARG A 91 12.15 -14.67 -13.19
C ARG A 91 12.18 -13.24 -12.65
N ALA A 92 12.79 -13.07 -11.48
CA ALA A 92 13.15 -11.77 -10.95
C ALA A 92 13.97 -11.03 -12.00
N ALA A 93 13.36 -10.03 -12.59
CA ALA A 93 13.96 -9.29 -13.66
C ALA A 93 13.81 -7.82 -13.25
N GLY A 94 14.96 -7.15 -13.12
CA GLY A 94 15.14 -6.03 -12.19
C GLY A 94 14.20 -4.83 -12.39
N ASP A 95 14.29 -3.88 -11.46
CA ASP A 95 13.42 -2.71 -11.17
C ASP A 95 12.99 -1.82 -12.37
N THR A 96 13.59 -1.99 -13.56
CA THR A 96 13.13 -1.30 -14.76
C THR A 96 12.39 -2.25 -15.69
N ALA A 97 11.20 -1.86 -16.16
CA ALA A 97 10.35 -2.66 -17.05
C ALA A 97 11.08 -3.24 -18.28
N PHE A 98 12.19 -2.60 -18.71
CA PHE A 98 13.06 -3.09 -19.79
C PHE A 98 13.93 -4.28 -19.40
N MET A 99 14.42 -4.33 -18.16
CA MET A 99 15.13 -5.50 -17.65
C MET A 99 14.15 -6.59 -17.25
N ARG A 100 12.98 -6.20 -16.71
CA ARG A 100 11.97 -7.15 -16.26
C ARG A 100 11.34 -7.96 -17.38
N TYR A 101 11.06 -7.29 -18.49
CA TYR A 101 10.26 -7.83 -19.58
C TYR A 101 11.00 -7.80 -20.91
N ARG A 102 12.28 -8.20 -20.92
CA ARG A 102 13.18 -8.09 -22.10
C ARG A 102 12.55 -8.56 -23.43
N ASN A 103 11.66 -9.55 -23.40
CA ASN A 103 10.99 -10.09 -24.58
C ASN A 103 9.56 -9.55 -24.81
N LEU A 104 8.96 -8.83 -23.85
CA LEU A 104 7.58 -8.33 -24.00
C LEU A 104 7.52 -6.94 -24.65
N TRP A 105 8.64 -6.26 -24.90
CA TRP A 105 8.63 -4.89 -25.43
C TRP A 105 8.67 -4.78 -26.95
N GLY A 106 8.78 -5.89 -27.69
CA GLY A 106 8.79 -5.87 -29.16
C GLY A 106 9.84 -4.90 -29.74
N ARG A 107 9.62 -4.43 -30.97
CA ARG A 107 10.47 -3.40 -31.58
C ARG A 107 9.98 -2.01 -31.17
N VAL A 108 10.73 -1.35 -30.28
CA VAL A 108 10.53 0.08 -29.97
C VAL A 108 11.21 0.92 -31.05
N ASP A 109 10.48 1.88 -31.60
CA ASP A 109 10.99 2.84 -32.58
C ASP A 109 12.24 3.59 -32.08
N LYS A 110 13.16 3.92 -33.00
CA LYS A 110 14.45 4.53 -32.66
C LYS A 110 14.26 5.90 -31.99
N SER A 111 13.27 6.69 -32.41
CA SER A 111 12.98 8.00 -31.82
C SER A 111 12.46 7.87 -30.40
N ALA A 112 11.49 6.97 -30.16
CA ALA A 112 10.95 6.69 -28.83
C ALA A 112 12.04 6.18 -27.87
N ARG A 113 12.91 5.28 -28.34
CA ARG A 113 14.06 4.80 -27.57
C ARG A 113 14.98 5.95 -27.15
N ARG A 114 15.32 6.84 -28.09
CA ARG A 114 16.17 8.00 -27.80
C ARG A 114 15.50 8.93 -26.78
N ALA A 115 14.20 9.19 -26.92
CA ALA A 115 13.45 10.01 -25.96
C ALA A 115 13.46 9.41 -24.55
N PHE A 116 13.23 8.09 -24.41
CA PHE A 116 13.37 7.42 -23.10
C PHE A 116 14.78 7.49 -22.53
N GLN A 117 15.83 7.35 -23.36
CA GLN A 117 17.21 7.48 -22.92
C GLN A 117 17.53 8.89 -22.42
N MET A 118 17.15 9.91 -23.19
CA MET A 118 17.32 11.32 -22.80
C MET A 118 16.54 11.63 -21.52
N ALA A 119 15.29 11.13 -21.42
CA ALA A 119 14.49 11.26 -20.22
C ALA A 119 15.22 10.63 -19.05
N ALA A 120 15.66 9.36 -19.14
CA ALA A 120 16.36 8.67 -18.06
C ALA A 120 17.62 9.40 -17.57
N LEU A 121 18.41 9.96 -18.49
CA LEU A 121 19.62 10.73 -18.20
C LEU A 121 19.33 12.15 -17.67
N SER A 122 18.13 12.68 -17.87
CA SER A 122 17.75 13.99 -17.35
C SER A 122 17.58 13.98 -15.83
N GLY A 123 18.36 14.82 -15.16
CA GLY A 123 18.19 15.16 -13.75
C GLY A 123 17.04 16.12 -13.48
N ASP A 124 16.64 16.94 -14.47
CA ASP A 124 15.51 17.86 -14.36
C ASP A 124 14.17 17.11 -14.57
N PRO A 125 13.28 17.08 -13.55
CA PRO A 125 11.96 16.47 -13.66
C PRO A 125 11.08 17.12 -14.73
N ARG A 126 11.15 18.43 -14.93
CA ARG A 126 10.32 19.14 -15.92
C ARG A 126 10.74 18.76 -17.33
N HIS A 127 12.04 18.82 -17.62
CA HIS A 127 12.57 18.35 -18.90
C HIS A 127 12.24 16.87 -19.16
N LYS A 128 12.32 16.02 -18.12
CA LYS A 128 11.94 14.60 -18.22
C LYS A 128 10.46 14.44 -18.60
N LEU A 129 9.54 15.17 -17.96
CA LEU A 129 8.11 15.14 -18.33
C LEU A 129 7.89 15.63 -19.76
N ALA A 130 8.59 16.71 -20.18
CA ALA A 130 8.50 17.23 -21.54
C ALA A 130 8.98 16.23 -22.60
N LEU A 131 10.02 15.44 -22.32
CA LEU A 131 10.50 14.36 -23.20
C LEU A 131 9.53 13.18 -23.28
N LEU A 132 8.79 12.90 -22.21
CA LEU A 132 7.85 11.78 -22.13
C LEU A 132 6.47 12.11 -22.74
N GLN A 133 6.02 13.36 -22.63
CA GLN A 133 4.68 13.78 -23.06
C GLN A 133 4.35 13.37 -24.51
N PRO A 134 5.21 13.57 -25.52
CA PRO A 134 4.89 13.18 -26.90
C PRO A 134 4.74 11.66 -27.09
N LEU A 135 5.35 10.85 -26.22
CA LEU A 135 5.30 9.39 -26.32
C LEU A 135 3.95 8.82 -25.83
N THR A 136 3.16 9.61 -25.09
CA THR A 136 1.83 9.21 -24.62
C THR A 136 0.82 9.01 -25.75
N THR A 137 1.09 9.56 -26.93
CA THR A 137 0.27 9.43 -28.14
C THR A 137 0.93 8.57 -29.24
N ALA A 138 2.06 7.91 -28.94
CA ALA A 138 2.75 7.04 -29.89
C ALA A 138 1.82 5.95 -30.45
N ALA A 139 2.02 5.51 -31.70
CA ALA A 139 1.18 4.47 -32.31
C ALA A 139 1.30 3.10 -31.57
N ASP A 140 2.49 2.78 -31.08
CA ASP A 140 2.75 1.57 -30.30
C ASP A 140 2.18 1.68 -28.88
N ALA A 141 1.29 0.75 -28.51
CA ALA A 141 0.63 0.73 -27.21
C ALA A 141 1.60 0.60 -26.04
N ARG A 142 2.66 -0.19 -26.21
CA ARG A 142 3.66 -0.40 -25.15
C ARG A 142 4.40 0.90 -24.87
N THR A 143 4.82 1.61 -25.91
CA THR A 143 5.44 2.94 -25.82
C THR A 143 4.54 3.94 -25.08
N ARG A 144 3.24 4.00 -25.40
CA ARG A 144 2.28 4.85 -24.67
C ARG A 144 2.20 4.48 -23.19
N PHE A 145 2.04 3.19 -22.89
CA PHE A 145 1.98 2.69 -21.51
C PHE A 145 3.24 3.08 -20.73
N ARG A 146 4.42 2.88 -21.32
CA ARG A 146 5.70 3.22 -20.69
C ARG A 146 5.81 4.71 -20.40
N ALA A 147 5.39 5.56 -21.35
CA ALA A 147 5.42 7.00 -21.19
C ALA A 147 4.57 7.43 -19.99
N TRP A 148 3.33 6.95 -19.91
CA TRP A 148 2.44 7.23 -18.78
C TRP A 148 3.00 6.73 -17.45
N LEU A 149 3.52 5.50 -17.41
CA LEU A 149 4.11 4.92 -16.20
C LEU A 149 5.33 5.73 -15.71
N GLU A 150 6.20 6.15 -16.63
CA GLU A 150 7.38 6.95 -16.28
C GLU A 150 7.01 8.36 -15.85
N MET A 151 6.00 8.98 -16.46
CA MET A 151 5.44 10.25 -15.97
C MET A 151 4.91 10.11 -14.54
N ALA A 152 4.18 9.03 -14.24
CA ALA A 152 3.67 8.75 -12.91
C ALA A 152 4.81 8.64 -11.88
N ARG A 153 5.89 7.93 -12.22
CA ARG A 153 7.08 7.79 -11.35
C ARG A 153 7.83 9.11 -11.14
N VAL A 154 7.86 9.98 -12.15
CA VAL A 154 8.44 11.33 -12.01
C VAL A 154 7.60 12.18 -11.06
N GLN A 155 6.29 12.21 -11.26
CA GLN A 155 5.37 12.98 -10.42
C GLN A 155 5.36 12.47 -8.97
N LEU A 156 5.42 11.15 -8.76
CA LEU A 156 5.54 10.57 -7.43
C LEU A 156 6.82 11.03 -6.72
N ARG A 157 7.97 11.08 -7.41
CA ARG A 157 9.22 11.61 -6.85
C ARG A 157 9.15 13.10 -6.53
N LEU A 158 8.36 13.86 -7.29
CA LEU A 158 8.05 15.27 -7.02
C LEU A 158 7.04 15.45 -5.87
N ARG A 159 6.51 14.36 -5.29
CA ARG A 159 5.43 14.36 -4.29
C ARG A 159 4.11 14.96 -4.83
N ASP A 160 3.96 15.06 -6.14
CA ASP A 160 2.75 15.55 -6.79
C ASP A 160 1.79 14.37 -7.02
N LEU A 161 1.05 14.01 -5.96
CA LEU A 161 0.33 12.74 -5.88
C LEU A 161 -0.85 12.63 -6.84
N GLU A 162 -1.54 13.74 -7.14
CA GLU A 162 -2.68 13.73 -8.07
C GLU A 162 -2.23 13.48 -9.52
N PRO A 163 -1.29 14.25 -10.11
CA PRO A 163 -0.77 13.97 -11.44
C PRO A 163 -0.09 12.61 -11.54
N ALA A 164 0.58 12.15 -10.48
CA ALA A 164 1.13 10.80 -10.43
C ALA A 164 0.02 9.74 -10.59
N ARG A 165 -1.10 9.92 -9.89
CA ARG A 165 -2.25 9.01 -9.94
C ARG A 165 -2.94 9.05 -11.29
N GLU A 166 -3.14 10.23 -11.87
CA GLU A 166 -3.71 10.41 -13.20
C GLU A 166 -2.88 9.69 -14.25
N ALA A 167 -1.56 9.91 -14.28
CA ALA A 167 -0.66 9.24 -15.21
C ALA A 167 -0.65 7.71 -15.02
N ALA A 168 -0.66 7.21 -13.78
CA ALA A 168 -0.72 5.77 -13.51
C ALA A 168 -2.05 5.15 -13.96
N ARG A 169 -3.18 5.85 -13.79
CA ARG A 169 -4.50 5.43 -14.32
C ARG A 169 -4.54 5.48 -15.84
N ALA A 170 -3.93 6.50 -16.46
CA ALA A 170 -3.81 6.60 -17.91
C ALA A 170 -3.01 5.41 -18.49
N ALA A 171 -1.96 4.95 -17.79
CA ALA A 171 -1.25 3.74 -18.17
C ALA A 171 -2.17 2.50 -18.15
N LEU A 172 -3.01 2.35 -17.13
CA LEU A 172 -3.91 1.20 -16.99
C LEU A 172 -5.00 1.10 -18.08
N VAL A 173 -5.34 2.21 -18.75
CA VAL A 173 -6.36 2.20 -19.82
C VAL A 173 -5.78 2.06 -21.23
N VAL A 174 -4.45 1.99 -21.38
CA VAL A 174 -3.83 1.77 -22.70
C VAL A 174 -4.20 0.36 -23.19
N ALA A 175 -4.90 0.25 -24.32
CA ALA A 175 -5.27 -1.03 -24.94
C ALA A 175 -4.03 -1.84 -25.38
N ASP A 176 -4.18 -3.15 -25.60
CA ASP A 176 -3.16 -4.06 -26.16
C ASP A 176 -1.85 -4.20 -25.36
N VAL A 177 -1.86 -3.79 -24.09
CA VAL A 177 -0.79 -4.03 -23.14
C VAL A 177 -1.08 -5.33 -22.39
N PRO A 178 -0.16 -6.31 -22.40
CA PRO A 178 -0.31 -7.54 -21.60
C PRO A 178 -0.51 -7.24 -20.12
N GLU A 179 -1.42 -7.98 -19.46
CA GLU A 179 -1.78 -7.76 -18.05
C GLU A 179 -0.56 -7.73 -17.13
N ARG A 180 0.40 -8.62 -17.37
CA ARG A 180 1.64 -8.69 -16.61
C ARG A 180 2.44 -7.38 -16.61
N ILE A 181 2.45 -6.63 -17.72
CA ILE A 181 3.11 -5.32 -17.79
C ILE A 181 2.30 -4.26 -17.00
N ARG A 182 0.97 -4.39 -16.91
CA ARG A 182 0.12 -3.49 -16.12
C ARG A 182 0.39 -3.58 -14.61
N SER A 183 1.01 -4.66 -14.15
CA SER A 183 1.44 -4.81 -12.76
C SER A 183 2.26 -3.60 -12.27
N ASP A 184 3.13 -3.02 -13.11
CA ASP A 184 3.93 -1.84 -12.77
C ASP A 184 3.06 -0.61 -12.46
N ALA A 185 1.96 -0.40 -13.20
CA ALA A 185 1.05 0.71 -12.95
C ALA A 185 0.25 0.50 -11.66
N HIS A 186 -0.17 -0.74 -11.37
CA HIS A 186 -0.75 -1.09 -10.09
C HIS A 186 0.22 -0.89 -8.91
N PHE A 187 1.49 -1.24 -9.08
CA PHE A 187 2.53 -1.00 -8.09
C PHE A 187 2.71 0.51 -7.83
N VAL A 188 2.79 1.34 -8.87
CA VAL A 188 2.89 2.81 -8.72
C VAL A 188 1.65 3.38 -8.01
N LEU A 189 0.44 2.89 -8.32
CA LEU A 189 -0.77 3.27 -7.57
C LEU A 189 -0.70 2.86 -6.09
N GLY A 190 -0.15 1.68 -5.80
CA GLY A 190 0.13 1.23 -4.44
C GLY A 190 1.10 2.16 -3.71
N ALA A 191 2.17 2.59 -4.39
CA ALA A 191 3.12 3.54 -3.84
C ALA A 191 2.53 4.92 -3.59
N ILE A 192 1.72 5.45 -4.52
CA ILE A 192 0.99 6.71 -4.34
C ILE A 192 0.06 6.63 -3.13
N ALA A 193 -0.70 5.53 -3.00
CA ALA A 193 -1.62 5.31 -1.88
C ALA A 193 -0.88 5.16 -0.54
N TRP A 194 0.29 4.54 -0.55
CA TRP A 194 1.15 4.47 0.63
C TRP A 194 1.64 5.85 1.07
N GLU A 195 2.12 6.68 0.14
CA GLU A 195 2.58 8.04 0.43
C GLU A 195 1.44 8.94 0.93
N SER A 196 0.19 8.72 0.50
CA SER A 196 -0.99 9.42 1.01
C SER A 196 -1.56 8.84 2.32
N GLY A 197 -0.97 7.78 2.87
CA GLY A 197 -1.44 7.12 4.10
C GLY A 197 -2.69 6.24 3.91
N SER A 198 -3.15 6.03 2.68
CA SER A 198 -4.34 5.25 2.32
C SER A 198 -4.02 3.75 2.23
N LEU A 199 -3.75 3.13 3.38
CA LEU A 199 -3.23 1.75 3.44
C LEU A 199 -4.14 0.71 2.77
N GLU A 200 -5.47 0.80 2.91
CA GLU A 200 -6.43 -0.09 2.25
C GLU A 200 -6.33 0.00 0.71
N THR A 201 -6.18 1.22 0.20
CA THR A 201 -5.99 1.45 -1.23
C THR A 201 -4.64 0.92 -1.70
N ALA A 202 -3.59 1.09 -0.89
CA ALA A 202 -2.26 0.56 -1.18
C ALA A 202 -2.27 -0.96 -1.24
N GLU A 203 -2.87 -1.62 -0.24
CA GLU A 203 -3.03 -3.07 -0.16
C GLU A 203 -3.78 -3.60 -1.39
N SER A 204 -4.92 -3.00 -1.74
CA SER A 204 -5.72 -3.39 -2.90
C SER A 204 -4.94 -3.25 -4.21
N ALA A 205 -4.20 -2.15 -4.38
CA ALA A 205 -3.40 -1.91 -5.58
C ALA A 205 -2.22 -2.89 -5.69
N LEU A 206 -1.53 -3.17 -4.60
CA LEU A 206 -0.41 -4.11 -4.57
C LEU A 206 -0.89 -5.56 -4.77
N THR A 207 -2.05 -5.92 -4.25
CA THR A 207 -2.68 -7.22 -4.54
C THR A 207 -2.99 -7.36 -6.03
N ARG A 208 -3.48 -6.32 -6.72
CA ARG A 208 -3.62 -6.34 -8.18
C ARG A 208 -2.28 -6.45 -8.90
N ALA A 209 -1.25 -5.75 -8.43
CA ALA A 209 0.09 -5.85 -9.01
C ALA A 209 0.65 -7.28 -8.94
N ILE A 210 0.50 -7.94 -7.79
CA ILE A 210 0.97 -9.32 -7.56
C ILE A 210 0.09 -10.33 -8.31
N ALA A 211 -1.21 -10.10 -8.42
CA ALA A 211 -2.09 -10.96 -9.21
C ALA A 211 -1.74 -10.91 -10.71
N ALA A 212 -1.42 -9.72 -11.23
CA ALA A 212 -0.99 -9.53 -12.62
C ALA A 212 0.42 -10.09 -12.88
N ASP A 213 1.31 -10.03 -11.89
CA ASP A 213 2.66 -10.58 -11.96
C ASP A 213 3.07 -11.21 -10.61
N PRO A 214 2.87 -12.53 -10.43
CA PRO A 214 3.20 -13.23 -9.18
C PRO A 214 4.67 -13.11 -8.78
N GLY A 215 5.56 -12.85 -9.74
CA GLY A 215 6.99 -12.63 -9.52
C GLY A 215 7.37 -11.20 -9.12
N PHE A 216 6.40 -10.33 -8.80
CA PHE A 216 6.65 -8.92 -8.48
C PHE A 216 7.23 -8.71 -7.08
N TRP A 217 8.53 -8.94 -6.99
CA TRP A 217 9.34 -8.72 -5.81
C TRP A 217 9.06 -7.40 -5.08
N ASP A 218 9.18 -6.26 -5.77
CA ASP A 218 9.01 -4.94 -5.12
C ASP A 218 7.56 -4.72 -4.64
N ALA A 219 6.57 -5.21 -5.39
CA ALA A 219 5.18 -5.15 -4.96
C ALA A 219 4.92 -6.01 -3.72
N ARG A 220 5.52 -7.20 -3.61
CA ARG A 220 5.45 -8.04 -2.41
C ARG A 220 6.14 -7.37 -1.22
N GLN A 221 7.36 -6.87 -1.39
CA GLN A 221 8.05 -6.13 -0.32
C GLN A 221 7.25 -4.94 0.17
N MET A 222 6.68 -4.15 -0.76
CA MET A 222 5.85 -3.02 -0.39
C MET A 222 4.55 -3.45 0.28
N ARG A 223 3.90 -4.52 -0.21
CA ARG A 223 2.66 -5.04 0.38
C ARG A 223 2.90 -5.52 1.80
N MET A 224 4.01 -6.19 2.07
CA MET A 224 4.35 -6.58 3.43
C MET A 224 4.48 -5.37 4.38
N ARG A 225 5.09 -4.26 3.93
CA ARG A 225 5.14 -3.01 4.72
C ARG A 225 3.73 -2.42 4.96
N VAL A 226 2.86 -2.47 3.95
CA VAL A 226 1.46 -2.02 4.04
C VAL A 226 0.68 -2.86 5.05
N LEU A 227 0.70 -4.18 4.88
CA LEU A 227 0.04 -5.14 5.76
C LEU A 227 0.54 -4.99 7.18
N GLY A 228 1.83 -4.76 7.36
CA GLY A 228 2.37 -4.55 8.68
C GLY A 228 1.86 -3.28 9.37
N ARG A 229 1.81 -2.15 8.65
CA ARG A 229 1.17 -0.94 9.21
C ARG A 229 -0.31 -1.14 9.50
N GLN A 230 -1.02 -1.94 8.72
CA GLN A 230 -2.42 -2.26 8.99
C GLN A 230 -2.57 -3.15 10.22
N LEU A 231 -1.70 -4.15 10.41
CA LEU A 231 -1.72 -5.00 11.60
C LEU A 231 -1.39 -4.24 12.88
N ALA A 232 -0.64 -3.14 12.77
CA ALA A 232 -0.36 -2.23 13.88
C ALA A 232 -1.51 -1.26 14.19
N ARG A 233 -2.58 -1.21 13.37
CA ARG A 233 -3.74 -0.36 13.66
C ARG A 233 -4.56 -0.97 14.80
N PRO A 234 -5.00 -0.17 15.78
CA PRO A 234 -5.89 -0.66 16.82
C PRO A 234 -7.25 -1.04 16.21
N ARG A 235 -7.91 -2.06 16.77
CA ARG A 235 -9.31 -2.44 16.47
C ARG A 235 -9.57 -2.95 15.05
N GLN A 236 -8.77 -3.90 14.57
CA GLN A 236 -9.12 -4.71 13.40
C GLN A 236 -9.98 -5.93 13.78
N GLY A 237 -10.76 -6.46 12.84
CA GLY A 237 -11.50 -7.71 13.06
C GLY A 237 -10.59 -8.95 13.02
N VAL A 238 -11.05 -10.06 13.60
CA VAL A 238 -10.32 -11.35 13.58
C VAL A 238 -10.03 -11.78 12.14
N ALA A 239 -11.04 -11.71 11.25
CA ALA A 239 -10.90 -12.08 9.86
C ALA A 239 -9.81 -11.28 9.13
N ASP A 240 -9.78 -9.96 9.29
CA ASP A 240 -8.78 -9.11 8.64
C ASP A 240 -7.37 -9.36 9.22
N CYS A 241 -7.27 -9.58 10.53
CA CYS A 241 -6.00 -9.91 11.18
C CYS A 241 -5.40 -11.22 10.64
N LEU A 242 -6.22 -12.28 10.55
CA LEU A 242 -5.79 -13.57 10.04
C LEU A 242 -5.44 -13.50 8.56
N ASP A 243 -6.26 -12.85 7.73
CA ASP A 243 -5.99 -12.74 6.30
C ASP A 243 -4.70 -11.95 6.02
N ARG A 244 -4.49 -10.81 6.69
CA ARG A 244 -3.27 -10.01 6.53
C ARG A 244 -2.03 -10.76 7.01
N THR A 245 -2.12 -11.48 8.13
CA THR A 245 -1.00 -12.30 8.63
C THR A 245 -0.69 -13.43 7.65
N ARG A 246 -1.71 -14.11 7.13
CA ARG A 246 -1.58 -15.13 6.09
C ARG A 246 -0.91 -14.57 4.83
N GLN A 247 -1.34 -13.40 4.35
CA GLN A 247 -0.75 -12.73 3.19
C GLN A 247 0.71 -12.33 3.42
N LEU A 248 1.07 -11.90 4.64
CA LEU A 248 2.48 -11.64 4.99
C LEU A 248 3.35 -12.90 4.90
N ILE A 249 2.85 -14.04 5.38
CA ILE A 249 3.57 -15.32 5.30
C ILE A 249 3.73 -15.75 3.84
N LEU A 250 2.67 -15.65 3.04
CA LEU A 250 2.70 -15.95 1.61
C LEU A 250 3.67 -15.03 0.85
N ASP A 251 3.67 -13.73 1.15
CA ASP A 251 4.60 -12.80 0.53
C ASP A 251 6.04 -13.14 0.91
N LEU A 252 6.32 -13.34 2.21
CA LEU A 252 7.66 -13.67 2.70
C LEU A 252 8.18 -14.97 2.08
N GLY A 253 7.35 -16.01 1.98
CA GLY A 253 7.76 -17.31 1.45
C GLY A 253 7.71 -17.43 -0.06
N ALA A 254 7.15 -16.45 -0.77
CA ALA A 254 7.34 -16.32 -2.21
C ALA A 254 8.71 -15.72 -2.56
N LEU A 255 9.34 -14.99 -1.63
CA LEU A 255 10.62 -14.34 -1.87
C LEU A 255 11.77 -15.33 -2.14
N PRO A 256 11.91 -16.53 -1.55
CA PRO A 256 13.02 -17.45 -1.88
C PRO A 256 13.08 -17.83 -3.35
N ALA A 257 11.93 -17.97 -4.01
CA ALA A 257 11.86 -18.23 -5.45
C ALA A 257 12.31 -17.03 -6.29
N LEU A 258 12.35 -15.84 -5.69
CA LEU A 258 12.63 -14.56 -6.35
C LEU A 258 13.99 -13.96 -5.93
N ALA A 259 14.52 -14.37 -4.78
CA ALA A 259 15.78 -13.92 -4.20
C ALA A 259 16.95 -14.62 -4.88
N GLN A 260 18.02 -13.88 -5.13
CA GLN A 260 19.27 -14.46 -5.66
C GLN A 260 20.13 -15.08 -4.56
N ASP A 261 19.94 -14.64 -3.30
CA ASP A 261 20.73 -15.04 -2.14
C ASP A 261 19.90 -14.99 -0.85
N ARG A 262 20.26 -15.83 0.11
CA ARG A 262 19.61 -15.96 1.41
C ARG A 262 19.82 -14.75 2.33
N THR A 263 20.83 -13.92 2.09
CA THR A 263 21.07 -12.68 2.87
C THR A 263 19.88 -11.74 2.85
N GLN A 264 19.11 -11.71 1.74
CA GLN A 264 17.92 -10.87 1.62
C GLN A 264 16.84 -11.23 2.65
N PHE A 265 16.73 -12.50 3.07
CA PHE A 265 15.81 -12.90 4.14
C PHE A 265 16.21 -12.34 5.48
N ARG A 266 17.51 -12.35 5.78
CA ARG A 266 18.04 -11.76 7.00
C ARG A 266 17.73 -10.27 7.05
N ASP A 267 17.95 -9.54 5.97
CA ASP A 267 17.63 -8.10 5.91
C ASP A 267 16.14 -7.80 6.08
N ILE A 268 15.26 -8.68 5.58
CA ILE A 268 13.82 -8.57 5.79
C ILE A 268 13.46 -8.88 7.24
N ALA A 269 14.00 -9.96 7.79
CA ALA A 269 13.78 -10.38 9.17
C ALA A 269 14.28 -9.32 10.16
N ASP A 270 15.48 -8.77 9.96
CA ASP A 270 16.06 -7.69 10.76
C ASP A 270 15.15 -6.46 10.74
N ARG A 271 14.59 -6.09 9.57
CA ARG A 271 13.63 -4.98 9.47
C ARG A 271 12.35 -5.25 10.27
N PHE A 272 11.79 -6.45 10.20
CA PHE A 272 10.61 -6.81 11.00
C PHE A 272 10.92 -6.88 12.49
N ALA A 273 12.08 -7.39 12.87
CA ALA A 273 12.52 -7.45 14.24
C ALA A 273 12.67 -6.03 14.82
N VAL A 274 13.30 -5.10 14.09
CA VAL A 274 13.47 -3.70 14.51
C VAL A 274 12.14 -2.94 14.53
N GLN A 275 11.33 -3.07 13.47
CA GLN A 275 10.03 -2.38 13.38
C GLN A 275 8.99 -2.95 14.34
N GLY A 276 9.12 -4.22 14.73
CA GLY A 276 8.22 -4.94 15.63
C GLY A 276 8.69 -5.08 17.07
N ALA A 277 9.84 -4.52 17.43
CA ALA A 277 10.53 -4.81 18.69
C ALA A 277 9.74 -4.54 19.99
N PRO A 278 8.57 -3.87 20.00
CA PRO A 278 7.73 -4.00 21.20
C PRO A 278 6.22 -4.27 21.02
N ALA A 279 5.63 -4.44 19.83
CA ALA A 279 4.16 -4.29 19.73
C ALA A 279 3.37 -5.18 18.79
N ASN A 280 3.94 -6.20 18.11
CA ASN A 280 3.13 -7.00 17.21
C ASN A 280 3.62 -8.45 17.06
N VAL A 281 2.84 -9.38 17.61
CA VAL A 281 3.09 -10.83 17.52
C VAL A 281 3.25 -11.31 16.06
N ALA A 282 2.52 -10.73 15.10
CA ALA A 282 2.66 -11.11 13.69
C ALA A 282 4.06 -10.75 13.13
N PHE A 283 4.68 -9.66 13.60
CA PHE A 283 6.03 -9.27 13.17
C PHE A 283 7.10 -10.15 13.77
N ALA A 284 6.93 -10.52 15.05
CA ALA A 284 7.81 -11.47 15.69
C ALA A 284 7.75 -12.84 14.99
N LEU A 285 6.55 -13.31 14.59
CA LEU A 285 6.40 -14.49 13.74
C LEU A 285 7.17 -14.34 12.43
N LEU A 286 6.95 -13.26 11.66
CA LEU A 286 7.61 -13.04 10.37
C LEU A 286 9.13 -12.92 10.47
N ALA A 287 9.64 -12.24 11.49
CA ALA A 287 11.07 -12.18 11.77
C ALA A 287 11.62 -13.59 12.06
N GLY A 288 10.91 -14.37 12.89
CA GLY A 288 11.24 -15.76 13.16
C GLY A 288 11.29 -16.63 11.89
N LEU A 289 10.26 -16.54 11.05
CA LEU A 289 10.19 -17.21 9.74
C LEU A 289 11.38 -16.82 8.86
N GLY A 290 11.63 -15.52 8.71
CA GLY A 290 12.71 -15.00 7.87
C GLY A 290 14.10 -15.42 8.35
N TYR A 291 14.37 -15.37 9.66
CA TYR A 291 15.63 -15.86 10.22
C TYR A 291 15.81 -17.36 9.97
N ARG A 292 14.76 -18.16 10.18
CA ARG A 292 14.81 -19.61 9.93
C ARG A 292 15.13 -19.93 8.48
N TRP A 293 14.46 -19.28 7.52
CA TRP A 293 14.72 -19.46 6.08
C TRP A 293 16.09 -18.93 5.65
N SER A 294 16.63 -17.94 6.38
CA SER A 294 18.01 -17.50 6.20
C SER A 294 19.07 -18.47 6.78
N GLY A 295 18.65 -19.50 7.53
CA GLY A 295 19.54 -20.45 8.20
C GLY A 295 20.06 -19.95 9.57
N ASP A 296 19.34 -19.06 10.24
CA ASP A 296 19.69 -18.49 11.55
C ASP A 296 18.68 -18.93 12.64
N PRO A 297 18.78 -20.18 13.15
CA PRO A 297 17.80 -20.73 14.08
C PRO A 297 17.84 -20.05 15.47
N GLU A 298 18.97 -19.46 15.87
CA GLU A 298 19.09 -18.78 17.16
C GLU A 298 18.31 -17.47 17.16
N ARG A 299 18.49 -16.62 16.13
CA ARG A 299 17.68 -15.40 15.99
C ARG A 299 16.22 -15.72 15.73
N ALA A 300 15.92 -16.79 15.00
CA ALA A 300 14.56 -17.25 14.82
C ALA A 300 13.89 -17.56 16.16
N ARG A 301 14.58 -18.32 17.03
CA ARG A 301 14.08 -18.63 18.37
C ARG A 301 13.88 -17.38 19.21
N ALA A 302 14.88 -16.49 19.26
CA ALA A 302 14.80 -15.25 20.02
C ALA A 302 13.61 -14.37 19.58
N ALA A 303 13.40 -14.24 18.26
CA ALA A 303 12.27 -13.49 17.72
C ALA A 303 10.92 -14.11 18.13
N LEU A 304 10.76 -15.44 17.99
CA LEU A 304 9.51 -16.12 18.33
C LEU A 304 9.21 -16.10 19.84
N THR A 305 10.21 -16.29 20.70
CA THR A 305 10.04 -16.17 22.15
C THR A 305 9.63 -14.75 22.56
N SER A 306 10.18 -13.72 21.90
CA SER A 306 9.80 -12.33 22.19
C SER A 306 8.32 -12.04 21.88
N ALA A 307 7.69 -12.80 20.98
CA ALA A 307 6.30 -12.65 20.61
C ALA A 307 5.34 -12.86 21.80
N GLU A 308 5.70 -13.75 22.73
CA GLU A 308 4.85 -14.06 23.89
C GLU A 308 4.69 -12.88 24.85
N GLY A 309 5.71 -12.01 24.91
CA GLY A 309 5.68 -10.79 25.73
C GLY A 309 4.88 -9.63 25.12
N GLN A 310 4.40 -9.77 23.88
CA GLN A 310 3.79 -8.66 23.10
C GLN A 310 2.26 -8.79 22.94
N ARG A 311 1.58 -9.45 23.88
CA ARG A 311 0.13 -9.70 23.82
C ARG A 311 -0.72 -8.43 23.92
N GLY A 312 -1.95 -8.51 23.42
CA GLY A 312 -3.00 -7.51 23.60
C GLY A 312 -3.09 -6.44 22.51
N GLN A 313 -2.33 -6.56 21.43
CA GLN A 313 -2.35 -5.61 20.30
C GLN A 313 -3.19 -6.09 19.12
N LEU A 314 -3.42 -7.40 19.04
CA LEU A 314 -4.25 -8.04 18.04
C LEU A 314 -5.55 -8.59 18.67
N PRO A 315 -6.59 -8.88 17.87
CA PRO A 315 -7.76 -9.61 18.37
C PRO A 315 -7.34 -10.93 19.02
N THR A 316 -7.86 -11.25 20.21
CA THR A 316 -7.43 -12.39 21.04
C THR A 316 -7.39 -13.72 20.28
N VAL A 317 -8.38 -13.98 19.42
CA VAL A 317 -8.45 -15.19 18.59
C VAL A 317 -7.28 -15.23 17.60
N CYS A 318 -7.06 -14.14 16.86
CA CYS A 318 -5.96 -14.04 15.91
C CYS A 318 -4.59 -14.17 16.60
N GLU A 319 -4.41 -13.44 17.71
CA GLU A 319 -3.18 -13.47 18.51
C GLU A 319 -2.85 -14.88 19.02
N SER A 320 -3.86 -15.58 19.55
CA SER A 320 -3.68 -16.94 20.08
C SER A 320 -3.25 -17.92 19.01
N LEU A 321 -3.86 -17.85 17.82
CA LEU A 321 -3.51 -18.71 16.67
C LEU A 321 -2.09 -18.43 16.16
N ILE A 322 -1.66 -17.17 16.15
CA ILE A 322 -0.28 -16.80 15.77
C ILE A 322 0.71 -17.36 16.79
N LEU A 323 0.44 -17.19 18.09
CA LEU A 323 1.30 -17.68 19.18
C LEU A 323 1.37 -19.21 19.25
N GLU A 324 0.26 -19.90 18.96
CA GLU A 324 0.23 -21.36 18.83
C GLU A 324 1.21 -21.83 17.75
N LYS A 325 1.14 -21.23 16.55
CA LYS A 325 2.05 -21.58 15.45
C LYS A 325 3.50 -21.20 15.73
N ALA A 326 3.74 -20.08 16.42
CA ALA A 326 5.09 -19.72 16.87
C ALA A 326 5.69 -20.81 17.80
N ARG A 327 4.92 -21.32 18.77
CA ARG A 327 5.35 -22.38 19.70
C ARG A 327 5.58 -23.73 19.02
N GLU A 328 4.66 -24.15 18.15
CA GLU A 328 4.83 -25.36 17.34
C GLU A 328 6.16 -25.32 16.56
N TRP A 329 6.50 -24.16 16.01
CA TRP A 329 7.72 -23.96 15.23
C TRP A 329 9.00 -23.90 16.06
N LEU A 330 8.92 -23.53 17.33
CA LEU A 330 10.02 -23.61 18.29
C LEU A 330 10.37 -25.06 18.67
N GLY A 331 9.51 -26.03 18.33
CA GLY A 331 9.62 -27.40 18.82
C GLY A 331 9.14 -27.55 20.26
N GLU A 332 8.57 -26.48 20.84
CA GLU A 332 7.87 -26.47 22.11
C GLU A 332 6.45 -26.96 21.85
N ARG A 333 6.31 -28.26 21.59
CA ARG A 333 4.98 -28.86 21.71
C ARG A 333 4.59 -28.80 23.20
N PRO A 334 3.39 -28.32 23.54
CA PRO A 334 2.87 -28.39 24.91
C PRO A 334 2.75 -29.84 25.39
#